data_AF-A0A7S3G9B8-F1
#
_entry.id   AF-A0A7S3G9B8-F1
#
_cell.length_a   1.000
_cell.length_b   1.000
_cell.length_c   1.000
_cell.angle_alpha   90.00
_cell.angle_beta   90.00
_cell.angle_gamma   90.00
#
_symmetry.space_group_name_H-M   'P 1'
#
loop_
_entity.id
_entity.type
_entity.pdbx_description
1 polymer ?
#
loop_
_entity_poly.entity_id
_entity_poly.type
_entity_poly.pdbx_seq_one_letter_code
_entity_poly.pdbx_strand_id
1 'polypeptide(L)'
;MEVDAAVYVDFHQRMQAVKLEFSWDGGSAPGSFEPRAGELLQPVALSDEEFASLKKQYGGMHESSAVLPIDDSKYSSTPLILQGIWQAVNVQPVGQPSLEEGEELRFAGKLIGASVLVGLSFVI
;
A
#
# COMPACT_ATOMS: atom_id res chain seq x y z
N MET A 1 26.34 9.63 19.03
CA MET A 1 25.10 10.12 19.68
C MET A 1 24.04 10.05 18.62
N GLU A 2 23.03 9.23 18.84
CA GLU A 2 21.90 9.06 17.93
C GLU A 2 20.73 9.84 18.54
N VAL A 3 20.04 10.64 17.73
CA VAL A 3 18.90 11.44 18.18
C VAL A 3 17.70 10.95 17.40
N ASP A 4 16.75 10.34 18.11
CA ASP A 4 15.47 9.96 17.53
C ASP A 4 14.61 11.21 17.37
N ALA A 5 14.24 11.53 16.13
CA ALA A 5 13.35 12.62 15.81
C ALA A 5 12.18 12.10 14.95
N ALA A 6 10.95 12.39 15.38
CA ALA A 6 9.75 12.09 14.62
C ALA A 6 9.32 13.35 13.86
N VAL A 7 9.19 13.24 12.54
CA VAL A 7 8.70 14.31 11.66
C VAL A 7 7.36 13.86 11.08
N TYR A 8 6.30 14.64 11.34
CA TYR A 8 4.96 14.39 10.82
C TYR A 8 4.72 15.29 9.61
N VAL A 9 4.50 14.70 8.44
CA VAL A 9 4.29 15.42 7.18
C VAL A 9 2.93 15.06 6.62
N ASP A 10 2.07 16.06 6.41
CA ASP A 10 0.82 15.90 5.68
C ASP A 10 1.05 16.20 4.20
N PHE A 11 1.11 15.14 3.40
CA PHE A 11 1.38 15.24 1.97
C PHE A 11 0.20 15.80 1.13
N HIS A 12 -0.96 16.10 1.72
CA HIS A 12 -2.12 16.72 1.02
C HIS A 12 -2.34 16.17 -0.40
N GLN A 13 -2.32 14.84 -0.56
CA GLN A 13 -2.59 14.15 -1.84
C GLN A 13 -1.51 14.31 -2.92
N ARG A 14 -0.32 14.83 -2.58
CA ARG A 14 0.79 14.98 -3.51
C ARG A 14 1.82 13.86 -3.32
N MET A 15 2.14 13.17 -4.42
CA MET A 15 3.24 12.19 -4.51
C MET A 15 4.63 12.87 -4.54
N GLN A 16 4.72 14.19 -4.33
CA GLN A 16 5.99 14.91 -4.45
C GLN A 16 6.78 14.83 -3.14
N ALA A 17 8.06 14.52 -3.27
CA ALA A 17 8.99 14.58 -2.15
C ALA A 17 9.01 15.98 -1.52
N VAL A 18 8.86 16.03 -0.20
CA VAL A 18 8.99 17.26 0.58
C VAL A 18 10.48 17.47 0.85
N LYS A 19 11.03 18.55 0.28
CA LYS A 19 12.41 18.97 0.52
C LYS A 19 12.44 19.87 1.75
N LEU A 20 13.26 19.50 2.73
CA LEU A 20 13.47 20.23 3.97
C LEU A 20 14.93 20.66 4.08
N GLU A 21 15.20 21.71 4.84
CA GLU A 21 16.53 22.06 5.30
C GLU A 21 16.55 21.94 6.82
N PHE A 22 17.44 21.09 7.33
CA PHE A 22 17.67 20.93 8.76
C PHE A 22 18.79 21.87 9.18
N SER A 23 18.53 22.76 10.12
CA SER A 23 19.50 23.75 10.60
C SER A 23 19.74 23.60 12.10
N TRP A 24 20.98 23.70 12.52
CA TRP A 24 21.44 23.70 13.91
C TRP A 24 22.60 24.68 14.09
N ASP A 25 23.02 24.93 15.33
CA ASP A 25 24.06 25.94 15.64
C ASP A 25 25.41 25.71 14.93
N GLY A 26 25.65 24.51 14.41
CA GLY A 26 26.86 24.12 13.69
C GLY A 26 26.73 24.05 12.16
N GLY A 27 25.56 24.32 11.58
CA GLY A 27 25.36 24.31 10.13
C GLY A 27 23.94 23.93 9.69
N SER A 28 23.78 23.73 8.39
CA SER A 28 22.54 23.19 7.81
C SER A 28 22.84 22.02 6.85
N ALA A 29 21.86 21.12 6.72
CA ALA A 29 21.88 20.04 5.75
C ALA A 29 20.51 19.89 5.07
N PRO A 30 20.46 19.70 3.75
CA PRO A 30 19.21 19.40 3.05
C PRO A 30 18.77 17.96 3.37
N GLY A 31 17.45 17.76 3.43
CA GLY A 31 16.82 16.45 3.51
C GLY A 31 15.60 16.36 2.61
N SER A 32 15.15 15.15 2.32
CA SER A 32 13.94 14.91 1.54
C SER A 32 13.15 13.75 2.11
N PHE A 33 11.84 13.93 2.21
CA PHE A 33 10.89 12.91 2.62
C PHE A 33 9.96 12.61 1.44
N GLU A 34 9.97 11.37 0.98
CA GLU A 34 9.04 10.89 -0.04
C GLU A 34 8.14 9.82 0.60
N PRO A 35 6.81 9.96 0.52
CA PRO A 35 5.92 8.96 1.08
C PRO A 35 5.96 7.71 0.21
N ARG A 36 5.97 6.53 0.82
CA ARG A 36 5.82 5.30 0.02
C ARG A 36 4.40 5.27 -0.54
N ALA A 37 4.23 4.85 -1.78
CA ALA A 37 2.89 4.83 -2.42
C ALA A 37 1.83 4.07 -1.60
N GLY A 38 2.23 2.99 -0.91
CA GLY A 38 1.35 2.22 -0.04
C GLY A 38 0.88 2.96 1.23
N GLU A 39 1.61 3.98 1.69
CA GLU A 39 1.24 4.82 2.85
C GLU A 39 0.17 5.86 2.49
N LEU A 40 0.05 6.21 1.20
CA LEU A 40 -0.93 7.16 0.69
C LEU A 40 -2.28 6.51 0.37
N LEU A 41 -2.38 5.19 0.53
CA LEU A 41 -3.65 4.50 0.46
C LEU A 41 -4.38 4.59 1.79
N GLN A 42 -5.68 4.79 1.71
CA GLN A 42 -6.61 4.64 2.81
C GLN A 42 -7.32 3.28 2.63
N PRO A 43 -7.39 2.42 3.68
CA PRO A 43 -8.12 1.17 3.60
C PRO A 43 -9.60 1.43 3.33
N VAL A 44 -10.21 0.61 2.47
CA VAL A 44 -11.64 0.67 2.17
C VAL A 44 -12.24 -0.70 2.36
N ALA A 45 -13.29 -0.78 3.18
CA ALA A 45 -14.09 -1.99 3.29
C ALA A 45 -15.04 -2.06 2.10
N LEU A 46 -14.93 -3.13 1.30
CA LEU A 46 -15.85 -3.43 0.21
C LEU A 46 -16.48 -4.81 0.42
N SER A 47 -17.73 -4.96 -0.02
CA SER A 47 -18.35 -6.27 -0.20
C SER A 47 -17.82 -6.98 -1.45
N ASP A 48 -18.08 -8.28 -1.56
CA ASP A 48 -17.74 -9.06 -2.74
C ASP A 48 -18.45 -8.51 -4.00
N GLU A 49 -19.71 -8.10 -3.88
CA GLU A 49 -20.48 -7.51 -4.97
C GLU A 49 -19.91 -6.16 -5.43
N GLU A 50 -19.52 -5.31 -4.48
CA GLU A 50 -18.92 -4.01 -4.76
C GLU A 50 -17.58 -4.19 -5.49
N PHE A 51 -16.73 -5.09 -5.01
CA PHE A 51 -15.47 -5.41 -5.66
C PHE A 51 -15.66 -5.99 -7.06
N ALA A 52 -16.60 -6.92 -7.23
CA ALA A 52 -16.92 -7.50 -8.53
C ALA A 52 -17.43 -6.43 -9.51
N SER A 53 -18.23 -5.48 -9.04
CA SER A 53 -18.70 -4.34 -9.85
C SER A 53 -17.53 -3.47 -10.32
N LEU A 54 -16.60 -3.15 -9.42
CA LEU A 54 -15.39 -2.39 -9.75
C LEU A 54 -14.49 -3.15 -10.72
N LYS A 55 -14.25 -4.45 -10.49
CA LYS A 55 -13.45 -5.31 -11.38
C LYS A 55 -14.08 -5.36 -12.78
N LYS A 56 -15.40 -5.43 -12.88
CA LYS A 56 -16.13 -5.38 -14.16
C LYS A 56 -16.01 -4.00 -14.84
N GLN A 57 -16.03 -2.92 -14.08
CA GLN A 57 -15.98 -1.56 -14.61
C GLN A 57 -14.58 -1.15 -15.09
N TYR A 58 -13.55 -1.53 -14.34
CA TYR A 58 -12.17 -1.05 -14.55
C TYR A 58 -11.20 -2.12 -15.04
N GLY A 59 -11.54 -3.40 -14.92
CA GLY A 59 -10.72 -4.53 -15.38
C GLY A 59 -10.39 -4.45 -16.87
N GLY A 60 -9.22 -4.97 -17.24
CA GLY A 60 -8.67 -4.90 -18.60
C GLY A 60 -8.11 -3.53 -19.00
N MET A 61 -8.91 -2.45 -18.93
CA MET A 61 -8.46 -1.11 -19.40
C MET A 61 -7.58 -0.37 -18.40
N HIS A 62 -7.77 -0.58 -17.11
CA HIS A 62 -6.99 0.05 -16.03
C HIS A 62 -6.28 -0.97 -15.15
N GLU A 63 -6.18 -2.22 -15.62
CA GLU A 63 -5.55 -3.30 -14.91
C GLU A 63 -4.05 -3.31 -15.19
N SER A 64 -3.27 -3.42 -14.12
CA SER A 64 -1.82 -3.63 -14.20
C SER A 64 -1.50 -4.88 -13.40
N SER A 65 -0.70 -5.77 -13.97
CA SER A 65 -0.23 -6.98 -13.32
C SER A 65 1.28 -6.89 -13.09
N ALA A 66 1.71 -7.37 -11.93
CA ALA A 66 3.10 -7.50 -11.57
C ALA A 66 3.32 -8.84 -10.88
N VAL A 67 4.43 -9.49 -11.17
CA VAL A 67 4.88 -10.68 -10.43
C VAL A 67 5.75 -10.19 -9.29
N LEU A 68 5.33 -10.46 -8.05
CA LEU A 68 6.14 -10.16 -6.89
C LEU A 68 7.07 -11.35 -6.61
N PRO A 69 8.40 -11.14 -6.53
CA PRO A 69 9.31 -12.19 -6.07
C PRO A 69 9.09 -12.37 -4.57
N ILE A 70 8.27 -13.35 -4.19
CA ILE A 70 8.10 -13.74 -2.80
C ILE A 70 9.31 -14.59 -2.41
N ASP A 71 9.98 -14.19 -1.34
CA ASP A 71 11.05 -14.98 -0.74
C ASP A 71 10.41 -16.12 0.06
N ASP A 72 10.37 -17.32 -0.52
CA ASP A 72 9.78 -18.52 0.08
C ASP A 72 10.40 -18.86 1.46
N SER A 73 11.60 -18.37 1.75
CA SER A 73 12.23 -18.56 3.07
C SER A 73 11.63 -17.69 4.17
N LYS A 74 10.96 -16.58 3.79
CA LYS A 74 10.34 -15.61 4.72
C LYS A 74 8.82 -15.66 4.71
N TYR A 75 8.22 -16.05 3.60
CA TYR A 75 6.78 -16.04 3.39
C TYR A 75 6.29 -17.44 3.00
N SER A 76 6.67 -18.44 3.81
CA SER A 76 6.40 -19.86 3.57
C SER A 76 4.94 -20.28 3.78
N SER A 77 4.05 -19.35 4.14
CA SER A 77 2.64 -19.62 4.36
C SER A 77 1.78 -18.40 4.06
N THR A 78 0.53 -18.63 3.64
CA THR A 78 -0.46 -17.60 3.33
C THR A 78 -0.61 -16.52 4.42
N PRO A 79 -0.65 -16.86 5.73
CA PRO A 79 -0.72 -15.84 6.78
C PRO A 79 0.48 -14.88 6.80
N LEU A 80 1.68 -15.36 6.49
CA LEU A 80 2.88 -14.52 6.43
C LEU A 80 2.85 -13.60 5.20
N ILE A 81 2.33 -14.09 4.07
CA ILE A 81 2.10 -13.27 2.87
C ILE A 81 1.12 -12.14 3.18
N LEU A 82 -0.01 -12.45 3.84
CA LEU A 82 -0.98 -11.45 4.29
C LEU A 82 -0.35 -10.40 5.20
N GLN A 83 0.45 -10.84 6.18
CA GLN A 83 1.17 -9.94 7.06
C GLN A 83 2.15 -9.03 6.30
N GLY A 84 2.88 -9.59 5.33
CA GLY A 84 3.78 -8.82 4.47
C GLY A 84 3.05 -7.75 3.64
N ILE A 85 1.91 -8.11 3.05
CA ILE A 85 1.06 -7.18 2.30
C ILE A 85 0.57 -6.06 3.21
N TRP A 86 0.03 -6.37 4.39
CA TRP A 86 -0.43 -5.36 5.35
C TRP A 86 0.68 -4.46 5.89
N GLN A 87 1.90 -4.98 6.03
CA GLN A 87 3.05 -4.17 6.43
C GLN A 87 3.55 -3.26 5.30
N ALA A 88 3.33 -3.63 4.04
CA ALA A 88 3.81 -2.89 2.89
C ALA A 88 2.79 -1.86 2.35
N VAL A 89 1.49 -2.13 2.53
CA VAL A 89 0.43 -1.38 1.87
C VAL A 89 -0.78 -1.22 2.81
N ASN A 90 -1.28 0.02 2.92
CA ASN A 90 -2.42 0.36 3.77
C ASN A 90 -3.76 0.03 3.09
N VAL A 91 -4.07 -1.26 2.97
CA VAL A 91 -5.28 -1.82 2.33
C VAL A 91 -6.03 -2.76 3.26
N GLN A 92 -7.33 -2.98 2.98
CA GLN A 92 -8.18 -3.91 3.73
C GLN A 92 -8.54 -5.13 2.88
N PRO A 93 -8.62 -6.36 3.44
CA PRO A 93 -9.16 -7.50 2.71
C PRO A 93 -10.62 -7.27 2.32
N VAL A 94 -10.98 -7.75 1.13
CA VAL A 94 -12.36 -7.77 0.64
C VAL A 94 -12.99 -9.10 1.03
N GLY A 95 -14.12 -9.03 1.74
CA GLY A 95 -14.75 -10.22 2.30
C GLY A 95 -13.86 -10.94 3.32
N GLN A 96 -14.08 -12.25 3.46
CA GLN A 96 -13.26 -13.11 4.31
C GLN A 96 -12.19 -13.79 3.44
N PRO A 97 -10.89 -13.51 3.63
CA PRO A 97 -9.84 -14.12 2.82
C PRO A 97 -9.80 -15.62 3.06
N SER A 98 -9.92 -16.41 1.99
CA SER A 98 -9.58 -17.83 2.03
C SER A 98 -8.06 -17.97 2.09
N LEU A 99 -7.58 -18.88 2.93
CA LEU A 99 -6.15 -19.18 3.06
C LEU A 99 -5.75 -20.45 2.30
N GLU A 100 -6.67 -20.99 1.49
CA GLU A 100 -6.44 -22.17 0.67
C GLU A 100 -5.56 -21.85 -0.54
N GLU A 101 -4.73 -22.82 -0.94
CA GLU A 101 -3.86 -22.71 -2.10
C GLU A 101 -4.71 -22.63 -3.39
N GLY A 102 -4.35 -21.75 -4.33
CA GLY A 102 -5.11 -21.48 -5.55
C GLY A 102 -6.19 -20.39 -5.44
N GLU A 103 -6.48 -19.90 -4.23
CA GLU A 103 -7.51 -18.87 -4.02
C GLU A 103 -7.00 -17.44 -4.26
N GLU A 104 -7.88 -16.57 -4.75
CA GLU A 104 -7.58 -15.15 -5.02
C GLU A 104 -7.74 -14.33 -3.74
N LEU A 105 -6.63 -13.87 -3.18
CA LEU A 105 -6.65 -12.89 -2.09
C LEU A 105 -6.93 -11.50 -2.65
N ARG A 106 -8.00 -10.85 -2.18
CA ARG A 106 -8.47 -9.57 -2.70
C ARG A 106 -8.38 -8.48 -1.64
N PHE A 107 -7.83 -7.33 -2.00
CA PHE A 107 -7.71 -6.18 -1.11
C PHE A 107 -8.21 -4.91 -1.79
N ALA A 108 -8.69 -3.98 -0.97
CA ALA A 108 -9.16 -2.69 -1.40
C ALA A 108 -8.54 -1.55 -0.57
N GLY A 109 -8.11 -0.53 -1.30
CA GLY A 109 -7.71 0.76 -0.75
C GLY A 109 -8.04 1.88 -1.74
N LYS A 110 -8.01 3.10 -1.25
CA LYS A 110 -8.26 4.31 -2.04
C LYS A 110 -7.15 5.30 -1.82
N LEU A 111 -6.61 5.87 -2.90
CA LEU A 111 -5.61 6.92 -2.75
C LEU A 111 -6.25 8.13 -2.04
N ILE A 112 -5.61 8.64 -0.99
CA ILE A 112 -6.09 9.82 -0.26
C ILE A 112 -6.29 10.96 -1.26
N GLY A 113 -7.53 11.45 -1.37
CA GLY A 113 -7.88 12.56 -2.26
C GLY A 113 -8.27 12.23 -3.70
N ALA A 114 -8.12 10.98 -4.14
CA ALA A 114 -8.56 10.56 -5.46
C ALA A 114 -9.69 9.52 -5.35
N SER A 115 -10.58 9.46 -6.34
CA SER A 115 -11.62 8.40 -6.43
C SER A 115 -11.07 7.05 -6.93
N VAL A 116 -9.74 6.87 -6.92
CA VAL A 116 -9.07 5.70 -7.46
C VAL A 116 -9.08 4.59 -6.42
N LEU A 117 -9.78 3.51 -6.74
CA LEU A 117 -9.81 2.27 -5.97
C LEU A 117 -8.71 1.36 -6.50
N VAL A 118 -7.86 0.87 -5.59
CA VAL A 118 -6.82 -0.09 -5.90
C VAL A 118 -7.31 -1.45 -5.44
N GLY A 119 -7.60 -2.31 -6.42
CA GLY A 119 -7.79 -3.73 -6.22
C GLY A 119 -6.45 -4.43 -6.36
N LEU A 120 -5.98 -5.09 -5.30
CA LEU A 120 -4.84 -5.99 -5.39
C LEU A 120 -5.39 -7.41 -5.35
N SER A 121 -4.98 -8.23 -6.31
CA SER A 121 -5.23 -9.66 -6.26
C SER A 121 -3.95 -10.46 -6.38
N PHE A 122 -3.86 -11.49 -5.55
CA PHE A 122 -2.78 -12.46 -5.56
C PHE A 122 -3.39 -13.85 -5.71
N VAL A 123 -2.91 -14.62 -6.68
CA VAL A 123 -3.20 -16.05 -6.78
C VAL A 123 -2.06 -16.77 -6.07
N ILE A 124 -2.40 -17.58 -5.07
CA ILE A 124 -1.44 -18.41 -4.33
C ILE A 124 -1.22 -19.71 -5.11
#